data_AF-A0A915LGL0-F1
#
_entry.id   AF-A0A915LGL0-F1
#
_cell.length_a   1.000
_cell.length_b   1.000
_cell.length_c   1.000
_cell.angle_alpha   90.00
_cell.angle_beta   90.00
_cell.angle_gamma   90.00
#
_symmetry.space_group_name_H-M   'P 1'
#
loop_
_entity.id
_entity.type
_entity.pdbx_description
1 polymer ?
#
loop_
_entity_poly.entity_id
_entity_poly.type
_entity_poly.pdbx_seq_one_letter_code
_entity_poly.pdbx_strand_id
1 'polypeptide(L)'
;MNFLPKQIQFIGVLFGTLLMAPLSDRFGRKPVGLTCLTFGLTLLAMTSLSPTGYTLLAIRFIVAILMGGSLVVIATYTMEIIPSEHRITLRTFCNWGICRLLMTTICFYFPNWRTASIASALASVPALIIFAFIIPESPTWLHSQGKNEKMRRSERYIARVAGIPFEPVEHVEICRKEFLFLLDSNWPSFSRRTLHHFAQSVVCISFILLTILVIIGYDGIWILLINLFGTIFLEFTWDANVLCAVESMPTQMRASALGSCSMIARVGGIFA
;
A
#
# COMPACT_ATOMS: atom_id res chain seq x y z
N MET A 1 -15.84 8.94 26.36
CA MET A 1 -15.31 8.05 25.32
C MET A 1 -13.81 8.25 25.24
N ASN A 2 -13.02 7.36 25.83
CA ASN A 2 -11.56 7.39 25.72
C ASN A 2 -11.19 6.78 24.36
N PHE A 3 -11.17 7.56 23.28
CA PHE A 3 -10.59 7.06 22.03
C PHE A 3 -9.12 6.78 22.25
N LEU A 4 -8.71 5.52 22.06
CA LEU A 4 -7.29 5.17 22.13
C LEU A 4 -6.57 5.85 20.95
N PRO A 5 -5.34 6.36 21.13
CA PRO A 5 -4.53 6.99 20.06
C PRO A 5 -4.46 6.19 18.76
N LYS A 6 -4.55 4.85 18.84
CA LYS A 6 -4.57 3.94 17.69
C LYS A 6 -5.84 4.06 16.85
N GLN A 7 -7.01 4.19 17.47
CA GLN A 7 -8.30 4.29 16.77
C GLN A 7 -8.36 5.57 15.93
N ILE A 8 -7.88 6.69 16.49
CA ILE A 8 -7.80 7.98 15.78
C ILE A 8 -6.94 7.84 14.52
N GLN A 9 -5.79 7.15 14.62
CA GLN A 9 -4.94 6.93 13.45
C GLN A 9 -5.61 6.03 12.40
N PHE A 10 -6.30 4.96 12.79
CA PHE A 10 -7.02 4.12 11.82
C PHE A 10 -8.16 4.86 11.13
N ILE A 11 -8.89 5.71 11.86
CA ILE A 11 -9.88 6.60 11.27
C ILE A 11 -9.22 7.56 10.27
N GLY A 12 -8.06 8.14 10.61
CA GLY A 12 -7.28 8.98 9.70
C GLY A 12 -6.90 8.23 8.41
N VAL A 13 -6.34 7.02 8.53
CA VAL A 13 -6.02 6.16 7.36
C VAL A 13 -7.24 5.90 6.50
N LEU A 14 -8.39 5.61 7.13
CA LEU A 14 -9.67 5.36 6.44
C LEU A 14 -10.07 6.58 5.59
N PHE A 15 -10.08 7.78 6.17
CA PHE A 15 -10.35 9.02 5.42
C PHE A 15 -9.33 9.25 4.31
N GLY A 16 -8.05 9.00 4.59
CA GLY A 16 -6.97 9.07 3.60
C GLY A 16 -7.23 8.21 2.38
N THR A 17 -7.59 6.94 2.60
CA THR A 17 -7.86 5.98 1.53
C THR A 17 -9.08 6.37 0.69
N LEU A 18 -10.13 6.94 1.32
CA LEU A 18 -11.36 7.33 0.63
C LEU A 18 -11.21 8.62 -0.17
N LEU A 19 -10.43 9.58 0.33
CA LEU A 19 -10.31 10.90 -0.30
C LEU A 19 -9.22 10.92 -1.36
N MET A 20 -8.03 10.38 -1.06
CA MET A 20 -6.87 10.51 -1.95
C MET A 20 -6.92 9.53 -3.12
N ALA A 21 -7.61 8.40 -2.97
CA ALA A 21 -7.67 7.41 -4.04
C ALA A 21 -8.47 7.93 -5.28
N PRO A 22 -9.70 8.46 -5.15
CA PRO A 22 -10.41 9.08 -6.27
C PRO A 22 -9.70 10.33 -6.81
N LEU A 23 -9.05 11.11 -5.92
CA LEU A 23 -8.23 12.25 -6.35
C LEU A 23 -7.10 11.79 -7.28
N SER A 24 -6.44 10.67 -6.97
CA SER A 24 -5.38 10.14 -7.83
C SER A 24 -5.88 9.59 -9.16
N ASP A 25 -7.09 9.01 -9.18
CA ASP A 25 -7.74 8.56 -10.41
C ASP A 25 -8.02 9.74 -11.35
N ARG A 26 -8.37 10.92 -10.80
CA ARG A 26 -8.69 12.12 -11.57
C ARG A 26 -7.49 12.98 -11.94
N PHE A 27 -6.58 13.22 -11.00
CA PHE A 27 -5.48 14.19 -11.16
C PHE A 27 -4.14 13.54 -11.55
N GLY A 28 -4.01 12.23 -11.40
CA GLY A 28 -2.79 11.48 -11.68
C GLY A 28 -2.19 10.85 -10.43
N ARG A 29 -1.43 9.78 -10.63
CA ARG A 29 -0.82 9.02 -9.54
C ARG A 29 0.35 9.79 -8.94
N LYS A 30 1.23 10.33 -9.78
CA LYS A 30 2.44 11.05 -9.34
C LYS A 30 2.11 12.33 -8.54
N PRO A 31 1.25 13.26 -8.97
CA PRO A 31 1.00 14.49 -8.22
C PRO A 31 0.36 14.23 -6.86
N VAL A 32 -0.64 13.34 -6.79
CA VAL A 32 -1.31 13.00 -5.53
C VAL A 32 -0.40 12.19 -4.61
N GLY A 33 0.40 11.27 -5.16
CA GLY A 33 1.41 10.55 -4.40
C GLY A 33 2.46 11.49 -3.82
N LEU A 34 2.94 12.47 -4.62
CA LEU A 34 3.92 13.45 -4.18
C LEU A 34 3.39 14.35 -3.08
N THR A 35 2.17 14.87 -3.19
CA THR A 35 1.58 15.68 -2.12
C THR A 35 1.42 14.88 -0.84
N CYS A 36 0.93 13.64 -0.92
CA CYS A 36 0.80 12.79 0.26
C CYS A 36 2.16 12.52 0.93
N LEU A 37 3.19 12.21 0.14
CA LEU A 37 4.53 11.93 0.66
C LEU A 37 5.22 13.18 1.23
N THR A 38 5.21 14.30 0.52
CA THR A 38 5.88 15.53 0.99
C THR A 38 5.24 16.04 2.27
N PHE A 39 3.93 16.26 2.29
CA PHE A 39 3.22 16.71 3.48
C PHE A 39 3.23 15.67 4.59
N GLY A 40 3.18 14.37 4.25
CA GLY A 40 3.22 13.28 5.23
C GLY A 40 4.55 13.26 5.98
N LEU A 41 5.67 13.38 5.25
CA LEU A 41 7.01 13.39 5.84
C LEU A 41 7.30 14.68 6.62
N THR A 42 6.86 15.85 6.14
CA THR A 42 7.02 17.10 6.90
C THR A 42 6.23 17.07 8.20
N LEU A 43 4.97 16.63 8.17
CA LEU A 43 4.15 16.51 9.39
C LEU A 43 4.66 15.42 10.35
N LEU A 44 5.23 14.33 9.81
CA LEU A 44 5.92 13.33 10.62
C LEU A 44 7.12 13.92 11.36
N ALA A 45 7.92 14.77 10.71
CA ALA A 45 9.01 15.49 11.37
C ALA A 45 8.48 16.50 12.40
N MET A 46 7.44 17.28 12.05
CA MET A 46 6.80 18.25 12.94
C MET A 46 6.18 17.62 14.19
N THR A 47 5.85 16.33 14.14
CA THR A 47 5.38 15.56 15.30
C THR A 47 6.36 15.64 16.48
N SER A 48 7.66 15.75 16.21
CA SER A 48 8.69 15.90 17.26
C SER A 48 8.55 17.19 18.07
N LEU A 49 7.98 18.24 17.47
CA LEU A 49 7.82 19.56 18.07
C LEU A 49 6.52 19.70 18.87
N SER A 50 5.70 18.65 18.96
CA SER A 50 4.41 18.74 19.65
C SER A 50 4.58 18.99 21.16
N PRO A 51 4.04 20.10 21.71
CA PRO A 51 4.17 20.44 23.12
C PRO A 51 3.21 19.66 24.02
N THR A 52 2.07 19.19 23.48
CA THR A 52 0.99 18.54 24.24
C THR A 52 0.53 17.24 23.58
N GLY A 53 -0.08 16.35 24.36
CA GLY A 53 -0.65 15.10 23.82
C GLY A 53 -1.74 15.33 22.77
N TYR A 54 -2.55 16.38 22.91
CA TYR A 54 -3.61 16.70 21.95
C TYR A 54 -3.05 17.22 20.61
N THR A 55 -2.02 18.07 20.65
CA THR A 55 -1.34 18.54 19.42
C THR A 55 -0.64 17.38 18.71
N LEU A 56 -0.01 16.47 19.46
CA LEU A 56 0.54 15.22 18.94
C LEU A 56 -0.51 14.37 18.22
N LEU A 57 -1.68 14.17 18.84
CA LEU A 57 -2.76 13.38 18.26
C LEU A 57 -3.34 14.03 17.00
N ALA A 58 -3.53 15.35 17.00
CA ALA A 58 -4.02 16.09 15.85
C ALA A 58 -3.06 15.98 14.65
N ILE A 59 -1.75 16.18 14.87
CA ILE A 59 -0.74 16.02 13.82
C ILE A 59 -0.73 14.57 13.32
N ARG A 60 -0.76 13.58 14.22
CA ARG A 60 -0.76 12.17 13.84
C ARG A 60 -2.01 11.73 13.10
N PHE A 61 -3.16 12.35 13.38
CA PHE A 61 -4.38 12.13 12.61
C PHE A 61 -4.19 12.59 11.16
N ILE A 62 -3.63 13.78 10.93
CA ILE A 62 -3.38 14.29 9.57
C ILE A 62 -2.31 13.45 8.87
N VAL A 63 -1.23 13.09 9.56
CA VAL A 63 -0.22 12.15 9.03
C VAL A 63 -0.88 10.83 8.62
N ALA A 64 -1.81 10.31 9.42
CA ALA A 64 -2.52 9.08 9.09
C ALA A 64 -3.39 9.20 7.83
N ILE A 65 -4.04 10.35 7.59
CA ILE A 65 -4.75 10.63 6.33
C ILE A 65 -3.79 10.57 5.13
N LEU A 66 -2.65 11.27 5.22
CA LEU A 66 -1.67 11.30 4.14
C LEU A 66 -0.99 9.94 3.92
N MET A 67 -0.76 9.18 4.99
CA MET A 67 -0.26 7.80 4.93
C MET A 67 -1.26 6.85 4.28
N GLY A 68 -2.55 6.95 4.63
CA GLY A 68 -3.59 6.15 3.98
C GLY A 68 -3.73 6.44 2.49
N GLY A 69 -3.64 7.72 2.11
CA GLY A 69 -3.66 8.13 0.71
C GLY A 69 -2.44 7.63 -0.05
N SER A 70 -1.23 7.90 0.45
CA SER A 70 0.01 7.44 -0.18
C SER A 70 0.05 5.91 -0.34
N LEU A 71 -0.43 5.14 0.65
CA LEU A 71 -0.49 3.68 0.57
C LEU A 71 -1.25 3.20 -0.67
N VAL A 72 -2.46 3.73 -0.92
CA VAL A 72 -3.31 3.30 -2.04
C VAL A 72 -2.78 3.83 -3.37
N VAL A 73 -2.36 5.09 -3.40
CA VAL A 73 -1.91 5.75 -4.63
C VAL A 73 -0.59 5.15 -5.12
N ILE A 74 0.38 4.94 -4.23
CA ILE A 74 1.67 4.35 -4.57
C ILE A 74 1.50 2.88 -4.95
N ALA A 75 0.70 2.11 -4.21
CA ALA A 75 0.44 0.71 -4.57
C ALA A 75 -0.17 0.58 -5.98
N THR A 76 -1.14 1.43 -6.33
CA THR A 76 -1.73 1.46 -7.67
C THR A 76 -0.71 1.86 -8.72
N TYR A 77 0.08 2.90 -8.44
CA TYR A 77 1.12 3.41 -9.34
C TYR A 77 2.19 2.36 -9.65
N THR A 78 2.70 1.68 -8.63
CA THR A 78 3.69 0.61 -8.76
C THR A 78 3.19 -0.48 -9.69
N MET A 79 1.91 -0.87 -9.58
CA MET A 79 1.33 -1.88 -10.47
C MET A 79 1.13 -1.39 -11.91
N GLU A 80 0.92 -0.09 -12.11
CA GLU A 80 0.74 0.48 -13.45
C GLU A 80 2.05 0.70 -14.21
N ILE A 81 3.19 0.82 -13.51
CA ILE A 81 4.51 0.98 -14.12
C ILE A 81 5.25 -0.35 -14.31
N ILE A 82 5.04 -1.31 -13.40
CA ILE A 82 5.77 -2.58 -13.44
C ILE A 82 5.09 -3.58 -14.39
N PRO A 83 5.87 -4.27 -15.24
CA PRO A 83 5.38 -5.38 -16.04
C PRO A 83 4.69 -6.46 -15.20
N SER A 84 3.60 -7.03 -15.72
CA SER A 84 2.76 -8.00 -15.00
C SER A 84 3.52 -9.20 -14.40
N GLU A 85 4.61 -9.61 -15.05
CA GLU A 85 5.46 -10.74 -14.64
C GLU A 85 6.24 -10.47 -13.35
N HIS A 86 6.64 -9.22 -13.09
CA HIS A 86 7.48 -8.86 -11.95
C HIS A 86 6.73 -8.20 -10.79
N ARG A 87 5.42 -7.93 -10.95
CA ARG A 87 4.59 -7.26 -9.93
C ARG A 87 4.60 -7.96 -8.58
N ILE A 88 4.44 -9.29 -8.56
CA ILE A 88 4.39 -10.07 -7.33
C ILE A 88 5.77 -10.04 -6.65
N THR A 89 6.83 -10.37 -7.39
CA THR A 89 8.20 -10.42 -6.86
C THR A 89 8.62 -9.10 -6.23
N LEU A 90 8.43 -7.96 -6.92
CA LEU A 90 8.85 -6.68 -6.37
C LEU A 90 8.05 -6.31 -5.12
N ARG A 91 6.76 -6.65 -5.11
CA ARG A 91 5.91 -6.30 -3.98
C ARG A 91 6.14 -7.17 -2.76
N THR A 92 6.35 -8.47 -2.96
CA THR A 92 6.74 -9.38 -1.90
C THR A 92 8.10 -9.00 -1.32
N PHE A 93 9.02 -8.45 -2.12
CA PHE A 93 10.27 -7.89 -1.62
C PHE A 93 10.00 -6.61 -0.81
N CYS A 94 9.28 -5.63 -1.36
CA CYS A 94 8.93 -4.38 -0.68
C CYS A 94 7.70 -4.54 0.25
N ASN A 95 7.84 -5.37 1.28
CA ASN A 95 6.77 -5.70 2.22
C ASN A 95 6.84 -4.91 3.54
N TRP A 96 5.79 -5.06 4.38
CA TRP A 96 5.70 -4.41 5.68
C TRP A 96 6.73 -4.94 6.68
N GLY A 97 7.15 -6.20 6.58
CA GLY A 97 8.24 -6.77 7.37
C GLY A 97 9.56 -5.99 7.24
N ILE A 98 10.00 -5.68 6.02
CA ILE A 98 11.21 -4.87 5.80
C ILE A 98 11.06 -3.47 6.39
N CYS A 99 9.90 -2.83 6.18
CA CYS A 99 9.59 -1.53 6.76
C CYS A 99 9.64 -1.56 8.30
N ARG A 100 9.17 -2.64 8.93
CA ARG A 100 9.25 -2.82 10.39
C ARG A 100 10.69 -2.99 10.85
N LEU A 101 11.52 -3.76 10.15
CA LEU A 101 12.95 -3.89 10.47
C LEU A 101 13.68 -2.53 10.39
N LEU A 102 13.41 -1.74 9.35
CA LEU A 102 13.94 -0.38 9.22
C LEU A 102 13.45 0.52 10.36
N MET A 103 12.17 0.47 10.71
CA MET A 103 11.64 1.23 11.85
C MET A 103 12.28 0.81 13.18
N THR A 104 12.42 -0.49 13.42
CA THR A 104 13.04 -1.02 14.65
C THR A 104 14.50 -0.62 14.77
N THR A 105 15.26 -0.67 13.68
CA THR A 105 16.66 -0.20 13.67
C THR A 105 16.77 1.29 13.95
N ILE A 106 15.88 2.12 13.39
CA ILE A 106 15.82 3.55 13.70
C ILE A 106 15.52 3.77 15.19
N CYS A 107 14.51 3.09 15.73
CA CYS A 107 14.16 3.19 17.16
C CYS A 107 15.27 2.68 18.09
N PHE A 108 16.10 1.74 17.65
CA PHE A 108 17.25 1.25 18.41
C PHE A 108 18.34 2.32 18.56
N TYR A 109 18.68 3.03 17.48
CA TYR A 109 19.68 4.11 17.52
C TYR A 109 19.11 5.42 18.08
N PHE A 110 17.81 5.67 17.92
CA PHE A 110 17.13 6.88 18.38
C PHE A 110 16.00 6.52 19.38
N PRO A 111 16.32 6.21 20.64
CA PRO A 111 15.34 5.71 21.62
C PRO A 111 14.29 6.75 22.03
N ASN A 112 14.55 8.05 21.83
CA ASN A 112 13.57 9.10 22.08
C ASN A 112 12.59 9.18 20.89
N TRP A 113 11.28 9.10 21.15
CA TRP A 113 10.23 9.12 20.12
C TRP A 113 10.27 10.39 19.24
N ARG A 114 10.74 11.53 19.77
CA ARG A 114 10.89 12.76 19.00
C ARG A 114 11.98 12.63 17.94
N THR A 115 13.16 12.18 18.36
CA THR A 115 14.29 11.94 17.45
C THR A 115 14.01 10.80 16.49
N ALA A 116 13.31 9.74 16.94
CA ALA A 116 12.87 8.64 16.08
C ALA A 116 11.92 9.10 14.98
N SER A 117 11.03 10.06 15.27
CA SER A 117 10.09 10.62 14.29
C SER A 117 10.82 11.41 13.20
N ILE A 118 11.80 12.22 13.59
CA ILE A 118 12.67 12.97 12.65
C ILE A 118 13.53 12.01 11.83
N ALA A 119 14.18 11.03 12.48
CA ALA A 119 15.01 10.05 11.82
C ALA A 119 14.22 9.21 10.81
N SER A 120 12.99 8.81 11.14
CA SER A 120 12.09 8.11 10.21
C SER A 120 11.71 8.96 9.01
N ALA A 121 11.42 10.25 9.22
CA ALA A 121 11.14 11.16 8.12
C ALA A 121 12.36 11.33 7.20
N LEU A 122 13.55 11.51 7.78
CA LEU A 122 14.81 11.68 7.06
C LEU A 122 15.20 10.41 6.27
N ALA A 123 15.05 9.23 6.86
CA ALA A 123 15.31 7.95 6.21
C ALA A 123 14.43 7.72 4.97
N SER A 124 13.26 8.38 4.89
CA SER A 124 12.33 8.29 3.77
C SER A 124 12.58 9.32 2.67
N VAL A 125 13.44 10.33 2.90
CA VAL A 125 13.76 11.40 1.93
C VAL A 125 14.35 10.85 0.62
N PRO A 126 15.29 9.87 0.61
CA PRO A 126 15.80 9.31 -0.64
C PRO A 126 14.69 8.73 -1.52
N ALA A 127 13.73 8.00 -0.93
CA ALA A 127 12.59 7.46 -1.67
C ALA A 127 11.70 8.57 -2.26
N LEU A 128 11.47 9.65 -1.52
CA LEU A 128 10.75 10.83 -2.02
C LEU A 128 11.48 11.49 -3.21
N ILE A 129 12.79 11.66 -3.13
CA ILE A 129 13.59 12.27 -4.21
C ILE A 129 13.51 11.41 -5.47
N ILE A 130 13.68 10.09 -5.33
CA ILE A 130 13.56 9.14 -6.45
C ILE A 130 12.16 9.25 -7.08
N PHE A 131 11.11 9.20 -6.27
CA PHE A 131 9.73 9.29 -6.75
C PHE A 131 9.42 10.65 -7.42
N ALA A 132 9.98 11.75 -6.91
CA ALA A 132 9.78 13.09 -7.44
C ALA A 132 10.47 13.30 -8.78
N PHE A 133 11.74 12.93 -8.89
CA PHE A 133 12.59 13.34 -10.01
C PHE A 133 12.90 12.24 -11.01
N ILE A 134 12.94 10.97 -10.57
CA ILE A 134 13.33 9.86 -11.42
C ILE A 134 12.11 9.21 -12.05
N ILE A 135 11.08 8.86 -11.27
CA ILE A 135 9.99 8.04 -11.82
C ILE A 135 8.96 8.92 -12.57
N PRO A 136 8.57 8.60 -13.81
CA PRO A 136 7.61 9.41 -14.58
C PRO A 136 6.16 9.14 -14.17
N GLU A 137 5.20 9.88 -14.71
CA GLU A 137 3.77 9.59 -14.48
C GLU A 137 3.37 8.25 -15.13
N SER A 138 2.41 7.55 -14.54
CA SER A 138 1.92 6.25 -15.01
C SER A 138 1.50 6.29 -16.49
N PRO A 139 2.15 5.51 -17.39
CA PRO A 139 1.74 5.40 -18.80
C PRO A 139 0.30 4.92 -18.93
N THR A 140 -0.07 3.92 -18.13
CA THR A 140 -1.40 3.32 -18.16
C THR A 140 -2.48 4.35 -17.78
N TRP A 141 -2.22 5.19 -16.79
CA TRP A 141 -3.14 6.28 -16.42
C TRP A 141 -3.21 7.34 -17.52
N LEU A 142 -2.07 7.75 -18.09
CA LEU A 142 -2.02 8.73 -19.18
C LEU A 142 -2.81 8.26 -20.41
N HIS A 143 -2.72 6.99 -20.75
CA HIS A 143 -3.53 6.36 -21.80
C HIS A 143 -5.02 6.48 -21.49
N SER A 144 -5.44 6.11 -20.27
CA SER A 144 -6.84 6.16 -19.85
C SER A 144 -7.46 7.57 -19.82
N GLN A 145 -6.61 8.60 -19.86
CA GLN A 145 -6.97 10.01 -19.92
C GLN A 145 -6.88 10.59 -21.34
N GLY A 146 -6.61 9.76 -22.36
CA GLY A 146 -6.42 10.18 -23.76
C GLY A 146 -5.13 10.97 -24.02
N LYS A 147 -4.16 10.98 -23.08
CA LYS A 147 -2.93 11.78 -23.17
C LYS A 147 -1.79 10.99 -23.85
N ASN A 148 -2.03 10.55 -25.09
CA ASN A 148 -1.16 9.62 -25.82
C ASN A 148 0.28 10.11 -26.00
N GLU A 149 0.51 11.39 -26.26
CA GLU A 149 1.87 11.92 -26.42
C GLU A 149 2.66 11.89 -25.09
N LYS A 150 2.00 12.24 -23.98
CA LYS A 150 2.60 12.17 -22.64
C LYS A 150 2.87 10.73 -22.23
N MET A 151 1.96 9.82 -22.55
CA MET A 151 2.13 8.38 -22.34
C MET A 151 3.38 7.88 -23.06
N ARG A 152 3.50 8.10 -24.38
CA ARG A 152 4.67 7.70 -25.19
C ARG A 152 5.98 8.29 -24.66
N ARG A 153 5.95 9.51 -24.12
CA ARG A 153 7.13 10.12 -23.47
C ARG A 153 7.50 9.39 -22.17
N SER A 154 6.51 9.01 -21.37
CA SER A 154 6.73 8.24 -20.14
C SER A 154 7.31 6.86 -20.44
N GLU A 155 6.77 6.15 -21.44
CA GLU A 155 7.26 4.83 -21.85
C GLU A 155 8.68 4.87 -22.41
N ARG A 156 8.98 5.85 -23.27
CA ARG A 156 10.35 6.08 -23.77
C ARG A 156 11.34 6.33 -22.63
N TYR A 157 10.91 7.05 -21.59
CA TYR A 157 11.74 7.27 -20.41
C TYR A 157 11.96 5.97 -19.62
N ILE A 158 10.90 5.20 -19.37
CA ILE A 158 10.99 3.90 -18.67
C ILE A 158 11.90 2.94 -19.44
N ALA A 159 11.73 2.82 -20.76
CA ALA A 159 12.57 1.98 -21.62
C ALA A 159 14.05 2.40 -21.56
N ARG A 160 14.33 3.71 -21.56
CA ARG A 160 15.69 4.25 -21.43
C ARG A 160 16.32 3.89 -20.08
N VAL A 161 15.57 4.01 -18.98
CA VAL A 161 16.07 3.68 -17.63
C VAL A 161 16.27 2.17 -17.48
N ALA A 162 15.41 1.36 -18.10
CA ALA A 162 15.53 -0.10 -18.11
C ALA A 162 16.60 -0.62 -19.08
N GLY A 163 17.15 0.24 -19.97
CA GLY A 163 18.17 -0.16 -20.95
C GLY A 163 17.62 -1.04 -22.09
N ILE A 164 16.31 -0.97 -22.38
CA ILE A 164 15.65 -1.77 -23.42
C ILE A 164 15.23 -0.90 -24.61
N PRO A 165 15.19 -1.45 -25.85
CA PRO A 165 14.68 -0.73 -27.00
C PRO A 165 13.20 -0.40 -26.81
N PHE A 166 12.79 0.81 -27.19
CA PHE A 166 11.38 1.21 -27.15
C PHE A 166 10.66 0.68 -28.39
N GLU A 167 9.72 -0.24 -28.19
CA GLU A 167 8.78 -0.68 -29.21
C GLU A 167 7.41 -0.03 -28.95
N PRO A 168 6.83 0.68 -29.93
CA PRO A 168 5.52 1.29 -29.77
C PRO A 168 4.45 0.19 -29.75
N VAL A 169 3.93 -0.11 -28.56
CA VAL A 169 2.81 -1.03 -28.39
C VAL A 169 1.51 -0.27 -28.62
N GLU A 170 0.61 -0.83 -29.43
CA GLU A 170 -0.73 -0.29 -29.60
C GLU A 170 -1.57 -0.65 -28.38
N HIS A 171 -1.84 0.35 -27.54
CA HIS A 171 -2.63 0.16 -26.32
C HIS A 171 -4.10 0.08 -26.69
N VAL A 172 -4.60 -1.14 -26.86
CA VAL A 172 -6.05 -1.36 -26.95
C VAL A 172 -6.67 -1.02 -25.59
N GLU A 173 -7.74 -0.22 -25.57
CA GLU A 173 -8.53 -0.04 -24.35
C GLU A 173 -8.98 -1.42 -23.87
N ILE A 174 -8.44 -1.86 -22.73
CA ILE A 174 -8.81 -3.14 -22.15
C ILE A 174 -10.28 -3.04 -21.74
N CYS A 175 -11.16 -3.53 -22.61
CA CYS A 175 -12.58 -3.63 -22.35
C CYS A 175 -12.77 -4.45 -21.06
N ARG A 176 -13.59 -3.89 -20.17
CA ARG A 176 -14.08 -4.42 -18.88
C ARG A 176 -13.85 -5.94 -18.74
N LYS A 177 -12.86 -6.33 -17.93
CA LYS A 177 -12.48 -7.74 -17.66
C LYS A 177 -13.54 -8.57 -16.91
N GLU A 178 -14.82 -8.19 -16.96
CA GLU A 178 -15.92 -9.00 -16.42
C GLU A 178 -15.94 -10.41 -17.06
N PHE A 179 -15.61 -10.50 -18.36
CA PHE A 179 -15.52 -11.79 -19.07
C PHE A 179 -14.23 -12.58 -18.73
N LEU A 180 -13.12 -11.89 -18.49
CA LEU A 180 -11.85 -12.52 -18.07
C LEU A 180 -11.92 -13.08 -16.66
N PHE A 181 -12.69 -12.46 -15.75
CA PHE A 181 -12.98 -13.00 -14.42
C PHE A 181 -13.72 -14.35 -14.48
N LEU A 182 -14.62 -14.51 -15.45
CA LEU A 182 -15.31 -15.77 -15.70
C LEU A 182 -14.37 -16.81 -16.34
N LEU A 183 -13.49 -16.38 -17.25
CA LEU A 183 -12.54 -17.27 -17.93
C LEU A 183 -11.46 -17.82 -16.98
N ASP A 184 -10.94 -16.98 -16.08
CA ASP A 184 -9.97 -17.39 -15.03
C ASP A 184 -10.55 -18.40 -14.02
N SER A 185 -11.87 -18.59 -14.01
CA SER A 185 -12.53 -19.60 -13.18
C SER A 185 -12.33 -21.04 -13.69
N ASN A 186 -11.87 -21.22 -14.94
CA ASN A 186 -11.84 -22.53 -15.61
C ASN A 186 -10.44 -23.16 -15.77
N TRP A 187 -9.34 -22.53 -15.30
CA TRP A 187 -7.98 -23.11 -15.39
C TRP A 187 -7.21 -23.14 -14.05
N PRO A 188 -6.80 -24.31 -13.51
CA PRO A 188 -6.63 -24.44 -12.06
C PRO A 188 -5.19 -24.61 -11.54
N SER A 189 -4.15 -24.75 -12.38
CA SER A 189 -2.86 -25.26 -11.86
C SER A 189 -2.01 -24.25 -11.07
N PHE A 190 -2.08 -22.93 -11.34
CA PHE A 190 -1.48 -21.91 -10.45
C PHE A 190 -1.98 -20.49 -10.80
N SER A 191 -3.21 -20.13 -10.41
CA SER A 191 -3.72 -18.77 -10.59
C SER A 191 -3.49 -17.92 -9.33
N ARG A 192 -3.34 -16.60 -9.51
CA ARG A 192 -3.14 -15.61 -8.43
C ARG A 192 -4.24 -15.68 -7.35
N ARG A 193 -5.41 -16.19 -7.73
CA ARG A 193 -6.55 -16.46 -6.86
C ARG A 193 -6.32 -17.64 -5.91
N THR A 194 -5.66 -18.70 -6.36
CA THR A 194 -5.27 -19.83 -5.52
C THR A 194 -4.28 -19.40 -4.43
N LEU A 195 -3.33 -18.53 -4.77
CA LEU A 195 -2.40 -17.94 -3.79
C LEU A 195 -3.15 -17.12 -2.71
N HIS A 196 -4.11 -16.29 -3.11
CA HIS A 196 -4.93 -15.51 -2.17
C HIS A 196 -5.74 -16.42 -1.24
N HIS A 197 -6.46 -17.40 -1.80
CA HIS A 197 -7.28 -18.31 -1.01
C HIS A 197 -6.46 -19.15 -0.06
N PHE A 198 -5.32 -19.67 -0.51
CA PHE A 198 -4.39 -20.42 0.32
C PHE A 198 -3.86 -19.58 1.48
N ALA A 199 -3.36 -18.37 1.22
CA ALA A 199 -2.88 -17.47 2.26
C ALA A 199 -3.99 -17.13 3.27
N GLN A 200 -5.21 -16.86 2.78
CA GLN A 200 -6.36 -16.56 3.62
C GLN A 200 -6.76 -17.75 4.51
N SER A 201 -6.74 -18.98 3.98
CA SER A 201 -7.02 -20.18 4.76
C SER A 201 -6.02 -20.34 5.91
N VAL A 202 -4.72 -20.11 5.66
CA VAL A 202 -3.68 -20.17 6.69
C VAL A 202 -3.89 -19.12 7.79
N VAL A 203 -4.27 -17.89 7.42
CA VAL A 203 -4.60 -16.83 8.39
C VAL A 203 -5.80 -17.23 9.26
N CYS A 204 -6.88 -17.75 8.66
CA CYS A 204 -8.06 -18.21 9.38
C CYS A 204 -7.72 -19.33 10.37
N ILE A 205 -6.93 -20.33 9.96
CA ILE A 205 -6.47 -21.42 10.83
C ILE A 205 -5.65 -20.87 12.00
N SER A 206 -4.70 -19.97 11.71
CA SER A 206 -3.86 -19.35 12.74
C SER A 206 -4.70 -18.56 13.76
N PHE A 207 -5.71 -17.83 13.31
CA PHE A 207 -6.63 -17.09 14.17
C PHE A 207 -7.48 -18.01 15.06
N ILE A 208 -8.01 -19.11 14.51
CA ILE A 208 -8.76 -20.11 15.28
C ILE A 208 -7.86 -20.73 16.36
N LEU A 209 -6.63 -21.13 16.00
CA LEU A 209 -5.67 -21.70 16.94
C LEU A 209 -5.31 -20.71 18.07
N LEU A 210 -5.05 -19.44 17.73
CA LEU A 210 -4.80 -18.40 18.73
C LEU A 210 -5.98 -18.20 19.66
N THR A 211 -7.20 -18.17 19.11
CA THR A 211 -8.42 -18.01 19.92
C THR A 211 -8.58 -19.16 20.90
N ILE A 212 -8.33 -20.40 20.46
CA ILE A 212 -8.37 -21.59 21.32
C ILE A 212 -7.31 -21.50 22.43
N LEU A 213 -6.06 -21.14 22.09
CA LEU A 213 -4.97 -21.01 23.07
C LEU A 213 -5.27 -19.94 24.13
N VAL A 214 -5.85 -18.81 23.72
CA VAL A 214 -6.25 -17.73 24.63
C VAL A 214 -7.39 -18.18 25.55
N ILE A 215 -8.40 -18.88 25.02
CA ILE A 215 -9.52 -19.40 25.84
C ILE A 215 -9.04 -20.40 26.90
N ILE A 216 -8.03 -21.21 26.57
CA ILE A 216 -7.42 -22.19 27.49
C ILE A 216 -6.50 -21.50 28.53
N GLY A 217 -6.19 -20.21 28.36
CA GLY A 217 -5.27 -19.49 29.25
C GLY A 217 -3.82 -19.95 29.10
N TYR A 218 -3.43 -20.38 27.90
CA TYR A 218 -2.07 -20.82 27.61
C TYR A 218 -1.15 -19.60 27.45
N ASP A 219 -0.04 -19.50 28.20
CA ASP A 219 0.88 -18.34 28.16
C ASP A 219 2.27 -18.66 27.56
N GLY A 220 2.41 -19.79 26.85
CA GLY A 220 3.71 -20.23 26.33
C GLY A 220 4.09 -19.68 24.95
N ILE A 221 5.28 -20.05 24.50
CA ILE A 221 5.91 -19.54 23.26
C ILE A 221 5.09 -19.81 21.97
N TRP A 222 4.21 -20.80 21.97
CA TRP A 222 3.37 -21.14 20.81
C TRP A 222 2.46 -20.00 20.36
N ILE A 223 1.99 -19.14 21.27
CA ILE A 223 1.20 -17.95 20.89
C ILE A 223 2.03 -17.03 19.99
N LEU A 224 3.29 -16.80 20.35
CA LEU A 224 4.18 -15.93 19.60
C LEU A 224 4.50 -16.53 18.22
N LEU A 225 4.77 -17.85 18.17
CA LEU A 225 5.08 -18.54 16.91
C LEU A 225 3.89 -18.55 15.95
N ILE A 226 2.68 -18.87 16.44
CA ILE A 226 1.47 -18.89 15.60
C ILE A 226 1.09 -17.47 15.17
N ASN A 227 1.23 -16.46 16.04
CA ASN A 227 1.01 -15.07 15.68
C ASN A 227 1.99 -14.60 14.61
N LEU A 228 3.28 -14.91 14.75
CA LEU A 228 4.29 -14.57 13.75
C LEU A 228 3.98 -15.24 12.41
N PHE A 229 3.65 -16.53 12.42
CA PHE A 229 3.28 -17.27 11.22
C PHE A 229 2.03 -16.66 10.55
N GLY A 230 0.96 -16.43 11.32
CA GLY A 230 -0.25 -15.78 10.82
C GLY A 230 0.01 -14.38 10.25
N THR A 231 0.91 -13.61 10.86
CA THR A 231 1.27 -12.27 10.39
C THR A 231 1.97 -12.31 9.03
N ILE A 232 2.84 -13.29 8.78
CA ILE A 232 3.50 -13.47 7.47
C ILE A 232 2.45 -13.74 6.38
N PHE A 233 1.52 -14.67 6.62
CA PHE A 233 0.48 -15.00 5.64
C PHE A 233 -0.53 -13.87 5.45
N LEU A 234 -0.79 -13.07 6.49
CA LEU A 234 -1.63 -11.88 6.37
C LEU A 234 -1.03 -10.85 5.38
N GLU A 235 0.30 -10.71 5.36
CA GLU A 235 0.99 -9.86 4.39
C GLU A 235 0.83 -10.40 2.97
N PHE A 236 0.96 -11.71 2.76
CA PHE A 236 0.71 -12.33 1.44
C PHE A 236 -0.73 -12.14 0.96
N THR A 237 -1.73 -12.24 1.84
CA THR A 237 -3.11 -11.92 1.51
C THR A 237 -3.26 -10.47 1.04
N TRP A 238 -2.63 -9.52 1.74
CA TRP A 238 -2.67 -8.11 1.34
C TRP A 238 -2.01 -7.90 -0.03
N ASP A 239 -0.93 -8.61 -0.30
CA ASP A 239 -0.24 -8.59 -1.58
C ASP A 239 -1.07 -9.15 -2.72
N ALA A 240 -1.71 -10.30 -2.52
CA ALA A 240 -2.62 -10.84 -3.51
C ALA A 240 -3.86 -9.96 -3.73
N ASN A 241 -4.47 -9.41 -2.66
CA ASN A 241 -5.69 -8.61 -2.74
C ASN A 241 -5.51 -7.36 -3.62
N VAL A 242 -4.48 -6.57 -3.35
CA VAL A 242 -4.18 -5.35 -4.14
C VAL A 242 -3.85 -5.70 -5.60
N LEU A 243 -3.18 -6.83 -5.87
CA LEU A 243 -2.92 -7.26 -7.25
C LEU A 243 -4.25 -7.60 -7.96
N CYS A 244 -5.11 -8.39 -7.32
CA CYS A 244 -6.42 -8.73 -7.84
C CYS A 244 -7.30 -7.47 -8.06
N ALA A 245 -7.29 -6.53 -7.12
CA ALA A 245 -8.05 -5.28 -7.21
C ALA A 245 -7.61 -4.42 -8.40
N VAL A 246 -6.30 -4.22 -8.58
CA VAL A 246 -5.77 -3.43 -9.71
C VAL A 246 -6.04 -4.12 -11.04
N GLU A 247 -5.91 -5.45 -11.10
CA GLU A 247 -6.02 -6.17 -12.37
C GLU A 247 -7.46 -6.38 -12.84
N SER A 248 -8.41 -6.45 -11.90
CA SER A 248 -9.84 -6.58 -12.19
C SER A 248 -10.49 -5.25 -12.60
N MET A 249 -9.95 -4.13 -12.13
CA MET A 249 -10.56 -2.81 -12.30
C MET A 249 -9.99 -2.04 -13.50
N PRO A 250 -10.83 -1.25 -14.20
CA PRO A 250 -10.36 -0.34 -15.24
C PRO A 250 -9.49 0.75 -14.62
N THR A 251 -8.46 1.19 -15.36
CA THR A 251 -7.44 2.13 -14.85
C THR A 251 -8.01 3.38 -14.22
N GLN A 252 -9.14 3.88 -14.73
CA GLN A 252 -9.82 5.07 -14.23
C GLN A 252 -10.37 4.94 -12.80
N MET A 253 -10.50 3.72 -12.26
CA MET A 253 -11.08 3.47 -10.92
C MET A 253 -10.21 2.56 -10.05
N ARG A 254 -8.99 2.21 -10.50
CA ARG A 254 -8.12 1.25 -9.79
C ARG A 254 -7.76 1.72 -8.40
N ALA A 255 -7.39 2.99 -8.25
CA ALA A 255 -7.04 3.50 -6.93
C ALA A 255 -8.28 3.53 -6.03
N SER A 256 -9.41 4.01 -6.52
CA SER A 256 -10.67 4.03 -5.77
C SER A 256 -11.09 2.64 -5.30
N ALA A 257 -11.01 1.63 -6.17
CA ALA A 257 -11.30 0.25 -5.80
C ALA A 257 -10.36 -0.27 -4.71
N LEU A 258 -9.06 0.01 -4.84
CA LEU A 258 -8.08 -0.36 -3.84
C LEU A 258 -8.29 0.39 -2.52
N GLY A 259 -8.70 1.66 -2.58
CA GLY A 259 -9.10 2.47 -1.44
C GLY A 259 -10.27 1.84 -0.69
N SER A 260 -11.29 1.37 -1.40
CA SER A 260 -12.43 0.65 -0.81
C SER A 260 -12.02 -0.67 -0.15
N CYS A 261 -11.18 -1.48 -0.80
CA CYS A 261 -10.64 -2.71 -0.20
C CYS A 261 -9.87 -2.42 1.09
N SER A 262 -9.04 -1.37 1.06
CA SER A 262 -8.27 -0.94 2.23
C SER A 262 -9.17 -0.41 3.35
N MET A 263 -10.19 0.38 3.01
CA MET A 263 -11.17 0.91 3.95
C MET A 263 -11.82 -0.23 4.76
N ILE A 264 -12.36 -1.25 4.07
CA ILE A 264 -13.04 -2.39 4.70
C ILE A 264 -12.09 -3.13 5.67
N ALA A 265 -10.84 -3.34 5.26
CA ALA A 265 -9.85 -4.00 6.12
C ALA A 265 -9.51 -3.20 7.39
N ARG A 266 -9.64 -1.87 7.37
CA ARG A 266 -9.35 -0.99 8.52
C ARG A 266 -10.52 -0.82 9.48
N VAL A 267 -11.75 -1.09 9.04
CA VAL A 267 -12.94 -1.05 9.91
C VAL A 267 -12.75 -1.98 11.12
N GLY A 268 -12.24 -3.20 10.90
CA GLY A 268 -11.95 -4.14 11.99
C GLY A 268 -10.95 -3.60 13.03
N GLY A 269 -9.93 -2.86 12.58
CA GLY A 269 -8.93 -2.25 13.47
C GLY A 269 -9.42 -1.04 14.27
N ILE A 270 -10.59 -0.48 13.94
CA ILE A 270 -11.22 0.59 14.71
C ILE A 270 -12.02 0.01 15.89
N PHE A 271 -12.62 -1.17 15.68
CA PHE A 271 -13.45 -1.85 16.69
C PHE A 271 -12.66 -2.78 17.63
N ALA A 272 -11.44 -3.16 17.25
CA ALA A 272 -10.50 -3.91 18.10
C ALA A 272 -9.78 -2.99 19.10
#